data_AF-A0A941VN14-F1
#
_entry.id   AF-A0A941VN14-F1
#
_cell.length_a   1.000
_cell.length_b   1.000
_cell.length_c   1.000
_cell.angle_alpha   90.00
_cell.angle_beta   90.00
_cell.angle_gamma   90.00
#
_symmetry.space_group_name_H-M   'P 1'
#
loop_
_entity.id
_entity.type
_entity.pdbx_description
1 polymer ?
#
loop_
_entity_poly.entity_id
_entity_poly.type
_entity_poly.pdbx_seq_one_letter_code
_entity_poly.pdbx_strand_id
1 'polypeptide(L)'
;MGSVDFSWADEVVAKMVSRLWSGEYGEKFLVLKNLSPSQAENVGVALERKKLAVLATGAKGWQLIGSLNNYLVHTLTRVMKRNQLTLRELSEEEGIEMNTSGTRLLNLYKKRLVVRVERAMMGKEDSHRGRQYIYQSLLF
;
A
#
# COMPACT_ATOMS: atom_id res chain seq x y z
N MET A 1 18.04 -12.36 -20.03
CA MET A 1 16.75 -11.92 -19.45
C MET A 1 15.97 -11.20 -20.53
N GLY A 2 14.70 -11.57 -20.76
CA GLY A 2 13.87 -10.96 -21.80
C GLY A 2 13.56 -9.49 -21.51
N SER A 3 13.44 -8.69 -22.55
CA SER A 3 13.07 -7.27 -22.47
C SER A 3 11.61 -7.16 -22.02
N VAL A 4 11.37 -6.52 -20.86
CA VAL A 4 10.04 -6.02 -20.52
C VAL A 4 9.92 -4.66 -21.17
N ASP A 5 9.15 -4.57 -22.25
CA ASP A 5 8.80 -3.28 -22.85
C ASP A 5 7.57 -2.67 -22.17
N PHE A 6 7.28 -1.43 -22.53
CA PHE A 6 6.12 -0.71 -22.03
C PHE A 6 4.79 -1.44 -22.33
N SER A 7 4.66 -2.04 -23.52
CA SER A 7 3.42 -2.69 -23.97
C SER A 7 3.08 -3.87 -23.06
N TRP A 8 4.06 -4.72 -22.78
CA TRP A 8 3.92 -5.82 -21.84
C TRP A 8 3.63 -5.33 -20.42
N ALA A 9 4.32 -4.28 -19.98
CA ALA A 9 4.10 -3.70 -18.64
C ALA A 9 2.67 -3.15 -18.47
N ASP A 10 2.13 -2.51 -19.50
CA ASP A 10 0.75 -2.00 -19.48
C ASP A 10 -0.29 -3.13 -19.50
N GLU A 11 -0.09 -4.12 -20.35
CA GLU A 11 -1.02 -5.23 -20.53
C GLU A 11 -1.03 -6.17 -19.32
N VAL A 12 0.13 -6.47 -18.73
CA VAL A 12 0.24 -7.44 -17.65
C VAL A 12 0.20 -6.75 -16.29
N VAL A 13 1.16 -5.88 -16.01
CA VAL A 13 1.33 -5.31 -14.67
C VAL A 13 0.24 -4.29 -14.37
N ALA A 14 0.02 -3.33 -15.27
CA ALA A 14 -0.95 -2.27 -14.99
C ALA A 14 -2.40 -2.79 -14.95
N LYS A 15 -2.78 -3.72 -15.83
CA LYS A 15 -4.10 -4.38 -15.73
C LYS A 15 -4.25 -5.17 -14.42
N MET A 16 -3.23 -5.92 -14.01
CA MET A 16 -3.28 -6.67 -12.74
C MET A 16 -3.44 -5.74 -11.54
N VAL A 17 -2.66 -4.65 -11.46
CA VAL A 17 -2.78 -3.66 -10.38
C VAL A 17 -4.15 -2.97 -10.40
N SER A 18 -4.68 -2.66 -11.59
CA SER A 18 -6.02 -2.07 -11.74
C SER A 18 -7.11 -2.99 -11.16
N ARG A 19 -7.07 -4.28 -11.48
CA ARG A 19 -8.01 -5.29 -10.97
C ARG A 19 -7.85 -5.54 -9.46
N LEU A 20 -6.61 -5.47 -8.96
CA LEU A 20 -6.35 -5.52 -7.51
C LEU A 20 -6.98 -4.33 -6.77
N TRP A 21 -6.86 -3.13 -7.33
CA TRP A 21 -7.43 -1.89 -6.77
C TRP A 21 -8.96 -1.85 -6.88
N SER A 22 -9.55 -2.46 -7.90
CA SER A 22 -11.01 -2.59 -8.02
C SER A 22 -11.60 -3.60 -7.02
N GLY A 23 -10.76 -4.42 -6.40
CA GLY A 23 -11.18 -5.45 -5.45
C GLY A 23 -11.59 -6.76 -6.11
N GLU A 24 -11.34 -6.94 -7.41
CA GLU A 24 -11.66 -8.16 -8.17
C GLU A 24 -11.07 -9.42 -7.53
N TYR A 25 -9.90 -9.29 -6.90
CA TYR A 25 -9.19 -10.40 -6.26
C TYR A 25 -9.41 -10.50 -4.74
N GLY A 26 -10.37 -9.76 -4.16
CA GLY A 26 -10.61 -9.78 -2.72
C GLY A 26 -9.40 -9.31 -1.92
N GLU A 27 -9.02 -10.02 -0.86
CA GLU A 27 -7.85 -9.70 -0.01
C GLU A 27 -6.55 -10.28 -0.56
N LYS A 28 -6.18 -9.85 -1.77
CA LYS A 28 -4.89 -10.17 -2.39
C LYS A 28 -4.06 -8.89 -2.55
N PHE A 29 -2.75 -9.08 -2.48
CA PHE A 29 -1.75 -8.00 -2.54
C PHE A 29 -0.66 -8.41 -3.53
N LEU A 30 0.02 -7.42 -4.09
CA LEU A 30 1.08 -7.61 -5.08
C LEU A 30 2.29 -6.77 -4.71
N VAL A 31 3.46 -7.41 -4.72
CA VAL A 31 4.77 -6.75 -4.57
C VAL A 31 5.67 -7.25 -5.69
N LEU A 32 6.24 -6.32 -6.46
CA LEU A 32 7.22 -6.65 -7.51
C LEU A 32 8.60 -6.83 -6.88
N LYS A 33 9.39 -7.81 -7.34
CA LYS A 33 10.71 -8.08 -6.77
C LYS A 33 11.79 -8.02 -7.84
N ASN A 34 12.94 -7.44 -7.49
CA ASN A 34 14.17 -7.46 -8.26
C ASN A 34 14.03 -6.98 -9.72
N LEU A 35 13.26 -5.91 -9.92
CA LEU A 35 13.18 -5.25 -11.23
C LEU A 35 14.51 -4.59 -11.56
N SER A 36 14.98 -4.78 -12.80
CA SER A 36 16.08 -3.96 -13.34
C SER A 36 15.64 -2.50 -13.51
N PRO A 37 16.57 -1.53 -13.63
CA PRO A 37 16.21 -0.12 -13.82
C PRO A 37 15.28 0.10 -15.01
N SER A 38 15.55 -0.54 -16.15
CA SER A 38 14.71 -0.45 -17.34
C SER A 38 13.32 -1.08 -17.14
N GLN A 39 13.23 -2.20 -16.42
CA GLN A 39 11.93 -2.80 -16.10
C GLN A 39 11.11 -1.90 -15.17
N ALA A 40 11.75 -1.31 -14.15
CA ALA A 40 11.09 -0.40 -13.22
C ALA A 40 10.58 0.85 -13.92
N GLU A 41 11.35 1.41 -14.87
CA GLU A 41 10.94 2.54 -15.70
C GLU A 41 9.71 2.21 -16.56
N ASN A 42 9.75 1.12 -17.34
CA ASN A 42 8.65 0.72 -18.21
C ASN A 42 7.36 0.43 -17.40
N VAL A 43 7.48 -0.22 -16.25
CA VAL A 43 6.36 -0.44 -15.32
C VAL A 43 5.87 0.88 -14.72
N GLY A 44 6.78 1.79 -14.35
CA GLY A 44 6.46 3.11 -13.85
C GLY A 44 5.57 3.88 -14.81
N VAL A 45 5.99 4.01 -16.07
CA VAL A 45 5.24 4.73 -17.11
C VAL A 45 3.86 4.09 -17.33
N ALA A 46 3.76 2.76 -17.33
CA ALA A 46 2.49 2.05 -17.48
C ALA A 46 1.51 2.34 -16.33
N LEU A 47 2.00 2.33 -15.08
CA LEU A 47 1.18 2.60 -13.90
C LEU A 47 0.78 4.07 -13.78
N GLU A 48 1.68 5.00 -14.08
CA GLU A 48 1.44 6.45 -14.01
C GLU A 48 0.31 6.89 -14.94
N ARG A 49 0.30 6.39 -16.19
CA ARG A 49 -0.78 6.68 -17.17
C ARG A 49 -2.17 6.33 -16.64
N LYS A 50 -2.25 5.36 -15.73
CA LYS A 50 -3.51 4.88 -15.13
C LYS A 50 -3.70 5.36 -13.68
N LYS A 51 -2.83 6.23 -13.17
CA LYS A 51 -2.81 6.71 -11.78
C LYS A 51 -2.78 5.56 -10.75
N LEU A 52 -2.06 4.51 -11.09
CA LEU A 52 -1.87 3.32 -10.25
C LEU A 52 -0.51 3.36 -9.57
N ALA A 53 -0.37 2.61 -8.48
CA ALA A 53 0.92 2.40 -7.84
C ALA A 53 1.03 0.98 -7.26
N VAL A 54 2.25 0.47 -7.21
CA VAL A 54 2.59 -0.84 -6.65
C VAL A 54 3.87 -0.74 -5.84
N LEU A 55 3.99 -1.58 -4.82
CA LEU A 55 5.25 -1.72 -4.09
C LEU A 55 6.20 -2.63 -4.86
N ALA A 56 7.47 -2.25 -4.84
CA ALA A 56 8.56 -3.08 -5.33
C ALA A 56 9.68 -3.18 -4.29
N THR A 57 10.40 -4.30 -4.30
CA THR A 57 11.59 -4.53 -3.48
C THR A 57 12.80 -4.86 -4.33
N GLY A 58 13.98 -4.41 -3.93
CA GLY A 58 15.26 -4.78 -4.52
C GLY A 58 16.42 -4.63 -3.54
N ALA A 59 17.64 -4.57 -4.06
CA ALA A 59 18.86 -4.53 -3.25
C ALA A 59 18.95 -3.32 -2.28
N LYS A 60 18.29 -2.20 -2.61
CA LYS A 60 18.29 -0.96 -1.80
C LYS A 60 17.09 -0.87 -0.85
N GLY A 61 16.31 -1.94 -0.70
CA GLY A 61 15.07 -1.95 0.07
C GLY A 61 13.84 -1.80 -0.82
N TRP A 62 12.80 -1.18 -0.26
CA TRP A 62 11.52 -1.00 -0.94
C TRP A 62 11.43 0.33 -1.68
N GLN A 63 10.58 0.36 -2.70
CA GLN A 63 10.24 1.55 -3.46
C GLN A 63 8.80 1.49 -3.93
N LEU A 64 8.22 2.65 -4.20
CA LEU A 64 6.91 2.77 -4.83
C LEU A 64 7.10 3.04 -6.32
N ILE A 65 6.45 2.25 -7.17
CA ILE A 65 6.47 2.44 -8.62
C ILE A 65 5.08 2.89 -9.07
N GLY A 66 5.01 3.93 -9.90
CA GLY A 66 3.76 4.52 -10.38
C GLY A 66 3.42 5.84 -9.68
N SER A 67 2.13 6.17 -9.62
CA SER A 67 1.62 7.44 -9.08
C SER A 67 0.74 7.23 -7.85
N LEU A 68 1.09 7.93 -6.76
CA LEU A 68 0.32 7.96 -5.52
C LEU A 68 0.35 9.38 -4.95
N ASN A 69 -0.78 9.83 -4.39
CA ASN A 69 -0.87 11.16 -3.77
C ASN A 69 0.20 11.33 -2.69
N ASN A 70 0.86 12.50 -2.63
CA ASN A 70 1.96 12.79 -1.70
C ASN A 70 1.61 12.49 -0.23
N TYR A 71 0.39 12.80 0.22
CA TYR A 71 -0.03 12.50 1.59
C TYR A 71 -0.13 10.99 1.87
N LEU A 72 -0.49 10.19 0.86
CA LEU A 72 -0.51 8.72 0.96
C LEU A 72 0.90 8.16 0.90
N VAL A 73 1.80 8.72 0.09
CA VAL A 73 3.23 8.35 0.10
C VAL A 73 3.83 8.59 1.49
N HIS A 74 3.52 9.73 2.11
CA HIS A 74 3.96 10.03 3.47
C HIS A 74 3.44 9.00 4.47
N THR A 75 2.13 8.73 4.43
CA THR A 75 1.47 7.75 5.31
C THR A 75 2.05 6.34 5.11
N LEU A 76 2.27 5.92 3.87
CA LEU A 76 2.86 4.62 3.54
C LEU A 76 4.27 4.51 4.11
N THR A 77 5.08 5.57 3.98
CA THR A 77 6.43 5.63 4.53
C THR A 77 6.43 5.44 6.05
N ARG A 78 5.44 5.99 6.76
CA ARG A 78 5.27 5.77 8.20
C ARG A 78 4.95 4.32 8.53
N VAL A 79 3.99 3.71 7.82
CA VAL A 79 3.63 2.29 8.01
C VAL A 79 4.85 1.40 7.76
N MET A 80 5.62 1.68 6.70
CA MET A 80 6.84 0.93 6.37
C MET A 80 7.91 1.07 7.44
N LYS A 81 8.08 2.26 8.04
CA LYS A 81 9.07 2.49 9.11
C LYS A 81 8.70 1.81 10.43
N ARG A 82 7.41 1.79 10.78
CA ARG A 82 6.89 1.20 12.04
C ARG A 82 6.54 -0.28 11.91
N ASN A 83 6.57 -0.83 10.70
CA ASN A 83 5.99 -2.12 10.30
C ASN A 83 4.47 -2.23 10.46
N GLN A 84 3.88 -1.52 11.43
CA GLN A 84 2.44 -1.43 11.63
C GLN A 84 2.04 -0.09 12.27
N LEU A 85 0.83 0.39 11.98
CA LEU A 85 0.24 1.58 12.58
C LEU A 85 -1.27 1.43 12.75
N THR A 86 -1.80 1.97 13.84
CA THR A 86 -3.21 2.24 14.05
C THR A 86 -3.56 3.67 13.61
N LEU A 87 -4.85 3.96 13.43
CA LEU A 87 -5.28 5.33 13.14
C LEU A 87 -4.97 6.31 14.27
N ARG A 88 -4.90 5.83 15.52
CA ARG A 88 -4.61 6.67 16.69
C ARG A 88 -3.13 7.07 16.70
N GLU A 89 -2.24 6.08 16.53
CA GLU A 89 -0.80 6.33 16.43
C GLU A 89 -0.50 7.28 15.26
N LEU A 90 -1.11 7.08 14.09
CA LEU A 90 -0.92 7.99 12.95
C LEU A 90 -1.43 9.41 13.26
N SER A 91 -2.57 9.54 13.95
CA SER A 91 -3.17 10.83 14.33
C SER A 91 -2.26 11.61 15.28
N GLU A 92 -1.75 10.93 16.31
CA GLU A 92 -0.85 11.50 17.31
C GLU A 92 0.51 11.87 16.70
N GLU A 93 1.10 11.00 15.87
CA GLU A 93 2.41 11.24 15.24
C GLU A 93 2.39 12.41 14.24
N GLU A 94 1.31 12.53 13.46
CA GLU A 94 1.21 13.51 12.39
C GLU A 94 0.48 14.79 12.81
N GLY A 95 -0.09 14.83 14.02
CA GLY A 95 -0.91 15.94 14.49
C GLY A 95 -2.15 16.18 13.63
N ILE A 96 -2.69 15.13 13.01
CA ILE A 96 -3.88 15.20 12.14
C ILE A 96 -5.07 14.53 12.81
N GLU A 97 -6.28 14.93 12.43
CA GLU A 97 -7.51 14.36 12.98
C GLU A 97 -7.63 12.83 12.80
N MET A 98 -8.26 12.16 13.75
CA MET A 98 -8.54 10.71 13.69
C MET A 98 -9.23 10.28 12.40
N ASN A 99 -10.22 11.05 11.93
CA ASN A 99 -10.95 10.76 10.69
C ASN A 99 -10.04 10.85 9.46
N THR A 100 -9.15 11.85 9.44
CA THR A 100 -8.16 12.01 8.37
C THR A 100 -7.18 10.85 8.38
N SER A 101 -6.66 10.47 9.55
CA SER A 101 -5.78 9.29 9.72
C SER A 101 -6.46 8.01 9.24
N GLY A 102 -7.69 7.76 9.67
CA GLY A 102 -8.49 6.61 9.26
C GLY A 102 -8.69 6.55 7.75
N THR A 103 -9.02 7.69 7.13
CA THR A 103 -9.21 7.79 5.67
C THR A 103 -7.92 7.50 4.90
N ARG A 104 -6.77 8.05 5.35
CA ARG A 104 -5.47 7.82 4.72
C ARG A 104 -5.07 6.34 4.76
N LEU A 105 -5.18 5.71 5.93
CA LEU A 105 -4.86 4.28 6.10
C LEU A 105 -5.81 3.38 5.31
N LEU A 106 -7.11 3.67 5.34
CA LEU A 106 -8.10 2.94 4.55
C LEU A 106 -7.81 3.04 3.04
N ASN A 107 -7.40 4.22 2.57
CA ASN A 107 -7.04 4.42 1.16
C ASN A 107 -5.80 3.62 0.76
N LEU A 108 -4.79 3.52 1.63
CA LEU A 108 -3.64 2.64 1.39
C LEU A 108 -4.07 1.16 1.30
N TYR A 109 -4.96 0.72 2.19
CA TYR A 109 -5.49 -0.66 2.17
C TYR A 109 -6.29 -0.94 0.90
N LYS A 110 -7.19 -0.02 0.49
CA LYS A 110 -7.94 -0.13 -0.77
C LYS A 110 -7.02 -0.18 -2.00
N LYS A 111 -5.90 0.55 -1.94
CA LYS A 111 -4.83 0.50 -2.97
C LYS A 111 -3.89 -0.69 -2.82
N ARG A 112 -4.17 -1.64 -1.91
CA ARG A 112 -3.37 -2.85 -1.69
C ARG A 112 -1.90 -2.57 -1.39
N LEU A 113 -1.60 -1.44 -0.75
CA LEU A 113 -0.25 -1.04 -0.36
C LEU A 113 0.07 -1.39 1.11
N VAL A 114 -0.95 -1.74 1.89
CA VAL A 114 -0.85 -2.19 3.28
C VAL A 114 -1.90 -3.26 3.56
N VAL A 115 -1.64 -4.16 4.50
CA VAL A 115 -2.63 -5.11 5.02
C VAL A 115 -3.41 -4.43 6.14
N ARG A 116 -4.69 -4.76 6.30
CA ARG A 116 -5.50 -4.31 7.44
C ARG A 116 -5.91 -5.53 8.26
N VAL A 117 -5.52 -5.55 9.53
CA VAL A 117 -5.84 -6.63 10.46
C VAL A 117 -6.75 -6.09 11.55
N GLU A 118 -7.86 -6.78 11.82
CA GLU A 118 -8.73 -6.49 12.95
C GLU A 118 -8.13 -7.10 14.22
N ARG A 119 -7.93 -6.27 15.26
CA ARG A 119 -7.52 -6.72 16.58
C ARG A 119 -8.68 -6.54 17.55
N ALA A 120 -9.08 -7.63 18.20
CA ALA A 120 -9.99 -7.55 19.34
C ALA A 120 -9.23 -6.95 20.53
N MET A 121 -9.77 -5.89 21.13
CA MET A 121 -9.27 -5.38 22.41
C MET A 121 -9.53 -6.43 23.49
N MET A 122 -8.47 -7.03 24.02
CA MET A 122 -8.52 -7.78 25.28
C MET A 122 -8.18 -6.81 26.42
N GLY A 123 -9.20 -6.29 27.08
CA GLY A 123 -9.10 -5.38 28.23
C GLY A 123 -10.45 -5.30 28.93
N LYS A 124 -10.42 -5.32 30.26
CA LYS A 124 -11.46 -5.79 31.20
C LYS A 124 -12.80 -5.04 31.17
N GLU A 125 -13.84 -5.82 31.44
CA GLU A 125 -15.20 -5.45 31.87
C GLU A 125 -16.05 -4.59 30.92
N ASP A 126 -17.18 -5.22 30.56
CA ASP A 126 -18.43 -4.73 30.00
C ASP A 126 -18.54 -3.41 29.23
N SER A 127 -19.24 -3.56 28.10
CA SER A 127 -19.91 -2.56 27.26
C SER A 127 -19.04 -1.79 26.25
N HIS A 128 -19.27 -2.11 24.96
CA HIS A 128 -18.71 -1.48 23.75
C HIS A 128 -17.30 -1.96 23.33
N ARG A 129 -17.22 -3.22 22.88
CA ARG A 129 -16.05 -3.76 22.15
C ARG A 129 -15.77 -2.94 20.89
N GLY A 130 -14.98 -1.89 21.02
CA GLY A 130 -14.43 -1.16 19.88
C GLY A 130 -13.50 -2.07 19.08
N ARG A 131 -13.82 -2.30 17.81
CA ARG A 131 -12.92 -2.98 16.86
C ARG A 131 -11.78 -2.01 16.54
N GLN A 132 -10.54 -2.43 16.77
CA GLN A 132 -9.36 -1.66 16.36
C GLN A 132 -8.74 -2.30 15.12
N TYR A 133 -8.44 -1.48 14.11
CA TYR A 133 -7.71 -1.93 12.94
C TYR A 133 -6.24 -1.53 13.04
N ILE A 134 -5.37 -2.48 12.68
CA ILE A 134 -3.93 -2.28 12.56
C ILE A 134 -3.60 -2.39 11.08
N TYR A 135 -2.91 -1.38 10.56
CA TYR A 135 -2.44 -1.34 9.18
C TYR A 135 -0.98 -1.71 9.15
N GLN A 136 -0.65 -2.68 8.32
CA GLN A 136 0.57 -3.46 8.37
C GLN A 136 1.32 -3.33 7.04
N SER A 137 2.64 -3.24 7.12
CA SER A 137 3.55 -3.28 5.96
C SER A 137 3.29 -4.55 5.13
N LEU A 138 3.65 -4.56 3.85
CA LEU A 138 3.63 -5.79 3.04
C LEU A 138 4.96 -6.55 3.09
N LEU A 139 5.97 -5.99 3.75
CA LEU A 139 7.38 -6.37 3.62
C LEU A 139 8.01 -6.86 4.93
N PHE A 140 7.20 -7.48 5.79
CA PHE A 140 7.66 -8.08 7.04
C PHE A 140 8.73 -9.16 6.84
#